data_AF-A0A0A6CZR9-F1
#
_entry.id   AF-A0A0A6CZR9-F1
#
_cell.length_a   1.000
_cell.length_b   1.000
_cell.length_c   1.000
_cell.angle_alpha   90.00
_cell.angle_beta   90.00
_cell.angle_gamma   90.00
#
_symmetry.space_group_name_H-M   'P 1'
#
loop_
_entity.id
_entity.type
_entity.pdbx_description
1 polymer ?
#
loop_
_entity_poly.entity_id
_entity_poly.type
_entity_poly.pdbx_seq_one_letter_code
_entity_poly.pdbx_strand_id
1 'polypeptide(L)'
;MDAMFDAAVERARPGESKRAICVGMQGLADGAVKDAPERTIRRLAERLRLPAVPASQCRADIYPYVTATKAAAILYTVKVESRDRRGVLTFWATAVFGNLGAYGMQFRLVREGGRWTPEPTGMSVVS
;
A
#
# COMPACT_ATOMS: atom_id res chain seq x y z
N MET A 1 0.27 11.14 -1.04
CA MET A 1 0.38 9.82 -1.70
C MET A 1 1.58 9.05 -1.18
N ASP A 2 2.80 9.56 -1.35
CA ASP A 2 4.04 8.98 -0.79
C ASP A 2 3.94 8.60 0.70
N ALA A 3 3.48 9.53 1.55
CA ALA A 3 3.26 9.26 2.98
C ALA A 3 2.22 8.15 3.26
N MET A 4 1.22 7.99 2.39
CA MET A 4 0.19 6.96 2.54
C MET A 4 0.76 5.57 2.28
N PHE A 5 1.61 5.45 1.25
CA PHE A 5 2.32 4.21 0.96
C PHE A 5 3.42 3.91 1.98
N ASP A 6 4.06 4.93 2.53
CA ASP A 6 5.00 4.75 3.64
C ASP A 6 4.28 4.14 4.85
N ALA A 7 3.08 4.61 5.16
CA ALA A 7 2.24 4.00 6.20
C ALA A 7 1.86 2.55 5.89
N ALA A 8 1.58 2.21 4.62
CA ALA A 8 1.31 0.83 4.20
C ALA A 8 2.53 -0.08 4.42
N VAL A 9 3.73 0.40 4.07
CA VAL A 9 5.00 -0.32 4.30
C VAL A 9 5.25 -0.58 5.78
N GLU A 10 4.96 0.40 6.64
CA GLU A 10 5.10 0.20 8.09
C GLU A 10 4.05 -0.75 8.68
N ARG A 11 3.04 -1.21 7.91
CA ARG A 11 2.14 -2.29 8.38
C ARG A 11 2.84 -3.64 8.39
N ALA A 12 3.64 -3.90 7.36
CA ALA A 12 4.47 -5.10 7.28
C ALA A 12 5.62 -4.83 6.31
N ARG A 13 6.85 -4.93 6.80
CA ARG A 13 8.02 -4.90 5.92
C ARG A 13 8.18 -6.23 5.20
N PRO A 14 8.75 -6.26 3.99
CA PRO A 14 9.00 -7.51 3.28
C PRO A 14 9.99 -8.35 4.10
N GLY A 15 9.59 -9.56 4.52
CA GLY A 15 10.50 -10.52 5.15
C GLY A 15 11.44 -11.16 4.13
N GLU A 16 12.38 -12.00 4.60
CA GLU A 16 13.43 -12.61 3.76
C GLU A 16 12.90 -13.45 2.59
N SER A 17 11.69 -14.02 2.73
CA SER A 17 11.04 -14.81 1.69
C SER A 17 10.46 -13.98 0.55
N LYS A 18 10.33 -12.65 0.71
CA LYS A 18 9.78 -11.76 -0.31
C LYS A 18 10.90 -11.24 -1.21
N ARG A 19 10.71 -11.43 -2.51
CA ARG A 19 11.66 -11.07 -3.57
C ARG A 19 11.18 -9.89 -4.42
N ALA A 20 9.97 -9.40 -4.19
CA ALA A 20 9.39 -8.26 -4.88
C ALA A 20 8.31 -7.58 -4.04
N ILE A 21 7.87 -6.40 -4.47
CA ILE A 21 6.70 -5.70 -3.93
C ILE A 21 5.72 -5.40 -5.07
N CYS A 22 4.43 -5.47 -4.76
CA CYS A 22 3.34 -5.06 -5.64
C CYS A 22 2.69 -3.81 -5.05
N VAL A 23 2.34 -2.83 -5.88
CA VAL A 23 1.85 -1.53 -5.38
C VAL A 23 0.59 -1.11 -6.12
N GLY A 24 -0.50 -0.94 -5.37
CA GLY A 24 -1.79 -0.54 -5.90
C GLY A 24 -2.46 0.58 -5.09
N MET A 25 -3.43 1.25 -5.71
CA MET A 25 -4.25 2.24 -5.04
C MET A 25 -5.70 2.16 -5.46
N GLN A 26 -6.60 2.59 -4.59
CA GLN A 26 -8.01 2.80 -4.90
C GLN A 26 -8.40 4.20 -4.44
N GLY A 27 -8.70 5.09 -5.38
CA GLY A 27 -9.25 6.41 -5.12
C GLY A 27 -10.73 6.37 -4.73
N LEU A 28 -11.27 7.53 -4.35
CA LEU A 28 -12.66 7.67 -3.89
C LEU A 28 -13.71 7.21 -4.92
N ALA A 29 -13.45 7.46 -6.20
CA ALA A 29 -14.36 7.11 -7.29
C ALA A 29 -14.02 5.75 -7.94
N ASP A 30 -13.02 5.04 -7.42
CA ASP A 30 -12.56 3.79 -8.03
C ASP A 30 -13.36 2.61 -7.49
N GLY A 31 -13.98 1.85 -8.40
CA GLY A 31 -14.67 0.60 -8.09
C GLY A 31 -13.74 -0.58 -7.78
N ALA A 32 -12.45 -0.45 -8.07
CA ALA A 32 -11.44 -1.50 -7.87
C ALA A 32 -10.05 -0.90 -7.64
N VAL A 33 -9.12 -1.72 -7.15
CA VAL A 33 -7.71 -1.36 -7.03
C VAL A 33 -7.11 -1.17 -8.43
N LYS A 34 -6.40 -0.05 -8.62
CA LYS A 34 -5.63 0.32 -9.79
C LYS A 34 -4.15 0.32 -9.46
N ASP A 35 -3.33 0.50 -10.49
CA ASP A 35 -1.89 0.69 -10.31
C ASP A 35 -1.57 1.99 -9.59
N ALA A 36 -0.59 1.94 -8.68
CA ALA A 36 -0.03 3.14 -8.09
C ALA A 36 0.77 3.94 -9.13
N PRO A 37 0.97 5.26 -8.94
CA PRO A 37 1.77 6.06 -9.85
C PRO A 37 3.20 5.52 -9.96
N GLU A 38 3.75 5.51 -11.17
CA GLU A 38 5.09 4.98 -11.46
C GLU A 38 6.17 5.57 -10.54
N ARG A 39 6.10 6.88 -10.27
CA ARG A 39 7.00 7.56 -9.34
C ARG A 39 7.00 6.91 -7.95
N THR A 40 5.82 6.56 -7.43
CA THR A 40 5.68 5.93 -6.11
C THR A 40 6.21 4.50 -6.14
N ILE A 41 5.95 3.75 -7.21
CA ILE A 41 6.49 2.40 -7.41
C ILE A 41 8.01 2.43 -7.38
N ARG A 42 8.63 3.27 -8.21
CA ARG A 42 10.10 3.42 -8.29
C ARG A 42 10.71 3.80 -6.94
N ARG A 43 10.12 4.79 -6.26
CA ARG A 43 10.56 5.23 -4.93
C ARG A 43 10.51 4.09 -3.91
N LEU A 44 9.45 3.28 -3.92
CA LEU A 44 9.36 2.13 -3.02
C LEU A 44 10.36 1.04 -3.37
N ALA A 45 10.65 0.82 -4.66
CA ALA A 45 11.68 -0.11 -5.11
C ALA A 45 13.06 0.27 -4.53
N GLU A 46 13.43 1.55 -4.65
CA GLU A 46 14.68 2.11 -4.11
C GLU A 46 14.72 2.00 -2.58
N ARG A 47 13.63 2.42 -1.91
CA ARG A 47 13.53 2.42 -0.44
C ARG A 47 13.67 1.03 0.15
N LEU A 48 13.00 0.04 -0.45
CA LEU A 48 12.94 -1.34 0.07
C LEU A 48 14.03 -2.24 -0.51
N ARG A 49 14.81 -1.75 -1.49
CA ARG A 49 15.83 -2.51 -2.21
C ARG A 49 15.29 -3.82 -2.78
N LEU A 50 14.06 -3.76 -3.30
CA LEU A 50 13.37 -4.87 -3.94
C LEU A 50 12.76 -4.41 -5.26
N PRO A 51 12.67 -5.29 -6.28
CA PRO A 51 11.85 -5.03 -7.45
C PRO A 51 10.43 -4.64 -7.05
N ALA A 52 9.95 -3.51 -7.57
CA ALA A 52 8.58 -3.06 -7.38
C ALA A 52 7.84 -3.05 -8.70
N VAL A 53 6.64 -3.62 -8.71
CA VAL A 53 5.78 -3.67 -9.89
C VAL A 53 4.38 -3.13 -9.58
N PRO A 54 3.65 -2.66 -10.60
CA PRO A 54 2.25 -2.31 -10.45
C PRO A 54 1.41 -3.50 -9.97
N ALA A 55 0.34 -3.23 -9.20
CA ALA A 55 -0.55 -4.26 -8.69
C ALA A 55 -1.17 -5.12 -9.81
N SER A 56 -1.45 -4.55 -10.98
CA SER A 56 -1.95 -5.26 -12.16
C SER A 56 -1.02 -6.37 -12.65
N GLN A 57 0.27 -6.30 -12.34
CA GLN A 57 1.26 -7.30 -12.71
C GLN A 57 1.42 -8.41 -11.66
N CYS A 58 0.66 -8.33 -10.57
CA CYS A 58 0.66 -9.31 -9.52
C CYS A 58 -0.64 -10.11 -9.48
N ARG A 59 -0.53 -11.34 -8.99
CA ARG A 59 -1.65 -12.18 -8.62
C ARG A 59 -1.45 -12.65 -7.19
N ALA A 60 -2.49 -13.21 -6.59
CA ALA A 60 -2.42 -13.81 -5.29
C ALA A 60 -3.00 -15.24 -5.35
N ASP A 61 -2.32 -16.16 -4.69
CA ASP A 61 -2.82 -17.49 -4.34
C ASP A 61 -2.70 -17.70 -2.82
N ILE A 62 -1.71 -18.47 -2.37
CA ILE A 62 -1.24 -18.55 -0.99
C ILE A 62 -0.55 -17.23 -0.59
N TYR A 63 0.13 -16.56 -1.51
CA TYR A 63 0.74 -15.24 -1.28
C TYR A 63 0.72 -14.38 -2.55
N PRO A 64 0.88 -13.04 -2.43
CA PRO A 64 1.06 -12.21 -3.61
C PRO A 64 2.34 -12.59 -4.35
N TYR A 65 2.31 -12.68 -5.68
CA TYR A 65 3.47 -12.95 -6.51
C TYR A 65 3.45 -12.15 -7.80
N VAL A 66 4.63 -11.88 -8.36
CA VAL A 66 4.79 -11.22 -9.66
C VAL A 66 4.48 -12.21 -10.77
N THR A 67 3.56 -11.88 -11.67
CA THR A 67 3.05 -12.83 -12.67
C THR A 67 4.13 -13.33 -13.62
N ALA A 68 5.00 -12.42 -14.08
CA ALA A 68 6.03 -12.71 -15.08
C ALA A 68 7.15 -13.60 -14.55
N THR A 69 7.57 -13.42 -13.29
CA THR A 69 8.75 -14.10 -12.71
C THR A 69 8.40 -15.13 -11.65
N LYS A 70 7.13 -15.18 -11.22
CA LYS A 70 6.66 -15.97 -10.07
C LYS A 70 7.35 -15.61 -8.75
N ALA A 71 8.03 -14.47 -8.69
CA ALA A 71 8.68 -14.01 -7.47
C ALA A 71 7.64 -13.76 -6.37
N ALA A 72 7.84 -14.37 -5.20
CA ALA A 72 7.03 -14.11 -4.02
C ALA A 72 7.13 -12.64 -3.63
N ALA A 73 5.97 -12.04 -3.36
CA ALA A 73 5.83 -10.61 -3.14
C ALA A 73 4.99 -10.30 -1.90
N ILE A 74 5.04 -9.03 -1.53
CA ILE A 74 4.12 -8.38 -0.62
C ILE A 74 3.34 -7.33 -1.40
N LEU A 75 2.03 -7.25 -1.20
CA LEU A 75 1.17 -6.28 -1.88
C LEU A 75 0.85 -5.14 -0.93
N TYR A 76 1.28 -3.93 -1.28
CA TYR A 76 0.93 -2.71 -0.60
C TYR A 76 -0.20 -2.00 -1.34
N THR A 77 -1.29 -1.73 -0.62
CA THR A 77 -2.40 -0.95 -1.16
C THR A 77 -2.74 0.24 -0.29
N VAL A 78 -3.18 1.30 -0.96
CA VAL A 78 -3.76 2.48 -0.33
C VAL A 78 -5.17 2.68 -0.88
N LYS A 79 -6.17 2.69 -0.01
CA LYS A 79 -7.56 2.96 -0.39
C LYS A 79 -8.05 4.24 0.26
N VAL A 80 -8.36 5.26 -0.53
CA VAL A 80 -8.98 6.49 -0.04
C VAL A 80 -10.46 6.22 0.21
N GLU A 81 -10.91 6.44 1.44
CA GLU A 81 -12.27 6.15 1.86
C GLU A 81 -13.14 7.40 1.90
N SER A 82 -12.60 8.52 2.36
CA SER A 82 -13.33 9.79 2.40
C SER A 82 -12.40 11.00 2.29
N ARG A 83 -13.00 12.15 1.99
CA ARG A 83 -12.35 13.46 2.04
C ARG A 83 -13.29 14.42 2.76
N ASP A 84 -12.80 15.04 3.82
CA ASP A 84 -13.60 16.02 4.56
C ASP A 84 -13.62 17.40 3.86
N ARG A 85 -14.43 18.33 4.38
CA ARG A 85 -14.56 19.70 3.84
C ARG A 85 -13.26 20.51 3.90
N ARG A 86 -12.32 20.15 4.76
CA ARG A 86 -10.99 20.76 4.88
C ARG A 86 -9.97 20.11 3.94
N GLY A 87 -10.40 19.10 3.18
CA GLY A 87 -9.58 18.37 2.23
C GLY A 87 -8.71 17.28 2.86
N VAL A 88 -8.91 16.96 4.14
CA VAL A 88 -8.21 15.86 4.82
C VAL A 88 -8.75 14.54 4.26
N LEU A 89 -7.84 13.67 3.84
CA LEU A 89 -8.18 12.35 3.31
C LEU A 89 -8.18 11.33 4.44
N THR A 90 -9.22 10.53 4.55
CA THR A 90 -9.20 9.29 5.32
C THR A 90 -8.89 8.15 4.36
N PHE A 91 -7.92 7.31 4.71
CA PHE A 91 -7.48 6.22 3.85
C PHE A 91 -7.06 4.99 4.66
N TRP A 92 -7.22 3.82 4.05
CA TRP A 92 -6.63 2.56 4.52
C TRP A 92 -5.26 2.37 3.90
N ALA A 93 -4.28 2.02 4.74
CA ALA A 93 -2.97 1.56 4.32
C ALA A 93 -2.88 0.07 4.68
N THR A 94 -2.68 -0.78 3.68
CA THR A 94 -2.71 -2.23 3.84
C THR A 94 -1.46 -2.87 3.27
N ALA A 95 -0.96 -3.90 3.97
CA ALA A 95 0.08 -4.78 3.50
C ALA A 95 -0.42 -6.23 3.53
N VAL A 96 -0.47 -6.89 2.37
CA VAL A 96 -0.89 -8.28 2.22
C VAL A 96 0.34 -9.14 1.94
N PHE A 97 0.59 -10.14 2.76
CA PHE A 97 1.78 -10.99 2.70
C PHE A 97 1.46 -12.50 2.57
N GLY A 98 0.18 -12.89 2.66
CA GLY A 98 -0.33 -14.24 2.46
C GLY A 98 -1.87 -14.31 2.46
N ASN A 99 -2.45 -15.46 2.09
CA ASN A 99 -3.89 -15.72 1.96
C ASN A 99 -4.68 -15.59 3.30
N LEU A 100 -3.97 -15.44 4.42
CA LEU A 100 -4.49 -15.22 5.78
C LEU A 100 -3.64 -14.20 6.54
N GLY A 101 -2.99 -13.29 5.80
CA GLY A 101 -2.01 -12.38 6.36
C GLY A 101 -2.10 -11.01 5.70
N ALA A 102 -2.96 -10.16 6.24
CA ALA A 102 -3.05 -8.76 5.89
C ALA A 102 -3.09 -7.89 7.15
N TYR A 103 -2.25 -6.87 7.18
CA TYR A 103 -2.31 -5.80 8.17
C TYR A 103 -2.82 -4.53 7.51
N GLY A 104 -3.97 -4.05 7.96
CA GLY A 104 -4.58 -2.79 7.54
C GLY A 104 -4.71 -1.84 8.71
N MET A 105 -4.48 -0.55 8.47
CA MET A 105 -4.86 0.51 9.41
C MET A 105 -5.42 1.69 8.64
N GLN A 106 -6.41 2.34 9.23
CA GLN A 106 -6.98 3.56 8.70
C GLN A 106 -6.25 4.78 9.29
N PHE A 107 -6.03 5.77 8.45
CA PHE A 107 -5.33 7.00 8.77
C PHE A 107 -6.10 8.21 8.25
N ARG A 108 -5.89 9.34 8.91
CA ARG A 108 -6.16 10.68 8.37
C ARG A 108 -4.87 11.25 7.82
N LEU A 109 -4.89 11.76 6.59
CA LEU A 109 -3.77 12.44 5.98
C LEU A 109 -3.87 13.93 6.28
N VAL A 110 -3.16 14.37 7.31
CA VAL A 110 -3.12 15.77 7.75
C VAL A 110 -1.89 16.48 7.20
N ARG A 111 -1.92 17.82 7.18
CA ARG A 111 -0.77 18.63 6.80
C ARG A 111 -0.22 19.35 8.03
N GLU A 112 0.96 18.93 8.48
CA GLU A 112 1.66 19.49 9.64
C GLU A 112 3.01 20.04 9.21
N GLY A 113 3.34 21.28 9.58
CA GLY A 113 4.61 21.90 9.22
C GLY A 113 4.90 21.90 7.70
N GLY A 114 3.86 21.95 6.87
CA GLY A 114 3.96 21.88 5.41
C GLY A 114 4.09 20.46 4.84
N ARG A 115 4.27 19.43 5.67
CA ARG A 115 4.41 18.01 5.28
C ARG A 115 3.10 17.26 5.46
N TRP A 116 2.83 16.30 4.57
CA TRP A 116 1.71 15.37 4.72
C TRP A 116 2.08 14.23 5.68
N THR A 117 1.31 14.08 6.76
CA THR A 117 1.53 13.09 7.82
C THR A 117 0.31 12.18 7.96
N PRO A 118 0.48 10.84 7.99
CA PRO A 118 -0.57 9.91 8.33
C PRO A 118 -0.78 9.87 9.85
N GLU A 119 -1.95 10.26 10.32
CA GLU A 119 -2.38 10.09 11.71
C GLU A 119 -3.29 8.86 11.84
N PRO A 120 -2.95 7.87 12.69
CA PRO A 120 -3.80 6.71 12.92
C PRO A 120 -5.18 7.12 13.45
N THR A 121 -6.25 6.51 12.95
CA THR A 121 -7.61 6.71 13.51
C THR A 121 -7.91 5.77 14.68
N GLY A 122 -7.04 4.78 14.92
CA GLY A 122 -7.28 3.68 15.86
C GLY A 122 -7.99 2.47 15.22
N MET A 123 -8.58 2.62 14.03
CA MET A 123 -9.16 1.50 13.30
C MET A 123 -8.08 0.67 12.61
N SER A 124 -8.05 -0.63 12.89
CA SER A 124 -7.15 -1.59 12.26
C SER A 124 -7.87 -2.87 11.89
N VAL A 125 -7.34 -3.58 10.90
CA VAL A 125 -7.82 -4.89 10.47
C VAL A 125 -6.62 -5.81 10.41
N VAL A 126 -6.78 -6.99 11.00
CA VAL A 126 -5.87 -8.11 10.85
C VAL A 126 -6.69 -9.25 10.28
N SER A 127 -6.22 -9.84 9.19
CA SER A 127 -6.82 -11.01 8.55
C SER A 127 -5.75 -12.03 8.20
#